data_AF-A0A8J4BLV1-F1
#
_entry.id   AF-A0A8J4BLV1-F1
#
_cell.length_a   1.000
_cell.length_b   1.000
_cell.length_c   1.000
_cell.angle_alpha   90.00
_cell.angle_beta   90.00
_cell.angle_gamma   90.00
#
_symmetry.space_group_name_H-M   'P 1'
#
loop_
_entity.id
_entity.type
_entity.pdbx_description
1 polymer ?
#
loop_
_entity_poly.entity_id
_entity_poly.type
_entity_poly.pdbx_seq_one_letter_code
_entity_poly.pdbx_strand_id
1 'polypeptide(L)'
;MSSALLGTSCGHCVGGSPASCHSDSVPGRTKYSSVFSVLTLGHRHIHMLAPEYGLYKTAMPGAVLVTENARHVLQLNKDQAAMFVTKMDEMAEQAGWRKKTTDRLAGVTEANEVYVKPRVA
;
A
#
# COMPACT_ATOMS: atom_id res chain seq x y z
N MET A 1 -22.83 51.97 26.20
CA MET A 1 -22.72 50.82 27.13
C MET A 1 -21.66 49.90 26.56
N SER A 2 -20.59 49.73 27.33
CA SER A 2 -19.37 48.97 27.01
C SER A 2 -19.49 47.52 27.51
N SER A 3 -18.50 46.69 27.13
CA SER A 3 -18.20 45.29 27.55
C SER A 3 -18.64 44.22 26.53
N ALA A 4 -17.83 43.49 25.74
CA ALA A 4 -16.44 42.97 25.77
C ALA A 4 -16.38 41.43 25.94
N LEU A 5 -15.74 40.78 24.96
CA LEU A 5 -14.91 39.53 24.97
C LEU A 5 -15.64 38.20 25.33
N LEU A 6 -15.48 37.08 24.63
CA LEU A 6 -14.29 36.36 24.13
C LEU A 6 -14.69 35.60 22.84
N GLY A 7 -13.89 35.38 21.81
CA GLY A 7 -12.45 35.19 21.77
C GLY A 7 -12.10 33.70 21.65
N THR A 8 -12.28 33.10 20.46
CA THR A 8 -11.59 31.85 20.10
C THR A 8 -10.91 32.03 18.75
N SER A 9 -9.59 32.05 18.80
CA SER A 9 -8.68 32.36 17.71
C SER A 9 -8.80 31.37 16.56
N CYS A 10 -9.10 31.90 15.37
CA CYS A 10 -8.55 31.35 14.13
C CYS A 10 -7.02 31.45 14.22
N GLY A 11 -6.35 30.30 14.37
CA GLY A 11 -4.91 30.20 14.23
C GLY A 11 -4.50 30.67 12.84
N HIS A 12 -3.71 31.73 12.82
CA HIS A 12 -3.03 32.32 11.67
C HIS A 12 -2.34 31.28 10.79
N CYS A 13 -2.67 31.27 9.50
CA CYS A 13 -1.75 30.85 8.45
C CYS A 13 -0.97 32.08 7.98
N VAL A 14 0.25 32.28 8.50
CA VAL A 14 1.21 33.24 7.94
C VAL A 14 2.32 32.47 7.25
N GLY A 15 2.48 32.70 5.95
CA GLY A 15 3.61 32.22 5.16
C GLY A 15 3.19 31.35 3.98
N GLY A 16 3.26 31.92 2.77
CA GLY A 16 2.84 31.28 1.52
C GLY A 16 3.74 30.12 1.06
N SER A 17 3.09 29.02 0.72
CA SER A 17 3.42 28.12 -0.39
C SER A 17 2.25 27.15 -0.59
N PRO A 18 1.74 26.89 -1.81
CA PRO A 18 0.66 25.93 -2.00
C PRO A 18 1.24 24.51 -2.02
N ALA A 19 1.71 24.02 -0.87
CA ALA A 19 1.92 22.60 -0.70
C ALA A 19 0.55 21.99 -0.43
N SER A 20 -0.06 21.42 -1.47
CA SER A 20 -1.28 20.64 -1.39
C SER A 20 -1.17 19.61 -0.26
N CYS A 21 -1.85 19.85 0.85
CA CYS A 21 -2.02 18.90 1.94
C CYS A 21 -3.00 17.81 1.48
N HIS A 22 -2.56 16.94 0.58
CA HIS A 22 -3.18 15.64 0.42
C HIS A 22 -2.98 14.89 1.73
N SER A 23 -4.07 14.72 2.49
CA SER A 23 -4.01 13.92 3.72
C SER A 23 -3.74 12.47 3.33
N ASP A 24 -2.48 12.04 3.45
CA ASP A 24 -1.99 10.67 3.26
C ASP A 24 -2.52 9.66 4.30
N SER A 25 -3.66 9.95 4.93
CA SER A 25 -4.18 9.13 6.00
C SER A 25 -4.76 7.82 5.45
N VAL A 26 -4.44 6.73 6.16
CA VAL A 26 -5.14 5.45 6.04
C VAL A 26 -6.54 5.66 6.61
N PRO A 27 -7.62 5.45 5.83
CA PRO A 27 -8.98 5.68 6.31
C PRO A 27 -9.24 4.97 7.64
N GLY A 28 -9.65 5.74 8.66
CA GLY A 28 -9.99 5.22 9.99
C GLY A 28 -8.83 4.71 10.84
N ARG A 29 -7.57 4.76 10.38
CA ARG A 29 -6.41 4.24 11.13
C ARG A 29 -5.11 5.02 10.90
N THR A 30 -5.16 6.34 11.00
CA THR A 30 -4.03 7.26 10.76
C THR A 30 -2.74 6.90 11.54
N LYS A 31 -2.88 6.30 12.74
CA LYS A 31 -1.74 5.84 13.56
C LYS A 31 -0.85 4.77 12.89
N TYR A 32 -1.32 4.14 11.82
CA TYR A 32 -0.56 3.12 11.08
C TYR A 32 0.00 3.65 9.75
N SER A 33 -0.08 4.95 9.47
CA SER A 33 0.52 5.52 8.26
C SER A 33 2.05 5.38 8.29
N SER A 34 2.61 4.78 7.24
CA SER A 34 4.06 4.61 7.04
C SER A 34 4.83 3.96 8.19
N VAL A 35 4.23 2.99 8.89
CA VAL A 35 4.84 2.33 10.07
C VAL A 35 5.54 1.02 9.72
N PHE A 36 5.08 0.29 8.70
CA PHE A 36 5.52 -1.08 8.48
C PHE A 36 6.66 -1.17 7.46
N SER A 37 7.78 -1.78 7.86
CA SER A 37 8.93 -2.10 6.99
C SER A 37 8.75 -3.39 6.20
N VAL A 38 7.96 -4.33 6.72
CA VAL A 38 7.62 -5.60 6.07
C VAL A 38 6.15 -5.89 6.29
N LEU A 39 5.48 -6.34 5.23
CA LEU A 39 4.08 -6.74 5.23
C LEU A 39 3.95 -8.11 4.58
N THR A 40 2.95 -8.86 5.02
CA THR A 40 2.58 -10.15 4.42
C THR A 40 1.10 -10.15 4.11
N LEU A 41 0.72 -10.66 2.95
CA LEU A 41 -0.66 -10.75 2.51
C LEU A 41 -0.98 -12.16 2.03
N GLY A 42 -1.89 -12.84 2.72
CA GLY A 42 -2.35 -14.17 2.30
C GLY A 42 -3.27 -14.10 1.08
N HIS A 43 -3.33 -15.17 0.29
CA HIS A 43 -4.03 -15.20 -1.00
C HIS A 43 -5.53 -14.83 -0.90
N ARG A 44 -6.19 -15.13 0.23
CA ARG A 44 -7.60 -14.75 0.48
C ARG A 44 -7.84 -13.25 0.63
N HIS A 45 -6.79 -12.49 0.94
CA HIS A 45 -6.84 -11.04 1.16
C HIS A 45 -6.27 -10.27 -0.03
N ILE A 46 -6.11 -10.91 -1.19
CA ILE A 46 -5.40 -10.32 -2.32
C ILE A 46 -6.00 -9.02 -2.82
N HIS A 47 -7.31 -8.85 -2.66
CA HIS A 47 -8.03 -7.62 -2.98
C HIS A 47 -7.44 -6.40 -2.26
N MET A 48 -6.82 -6.57 -1.08
CA MET A 48 -6.17 -5.48 -0.35
C MET A 48 -4.93 -4.90 -1.05
N LEU A 49 -4.44 -5.52 -2.13
CA LEU A 49 -3.44 -4.89 -3.00
C LEU A 49 -3.99 -3.65 -3.71
N ALA A 50 -5.29 -3.60 -3.95
CA ALA A 50 -5.91 -2.52 -4.70
C ALA A 50 -5.88 -1.19 -3.91
N PRO A 51 -5.74 -0.03 -4.59
CA PRO A 51 -5.51 1.26 -3.94
C PRO A 51 -6.55 1.65 -2.87
N GLU A 52 -7.81 1.28 -3.08
CA GLU A 52 -8.96 1.63 -2.25
C GLU A 52 -8.88 1.06 -0.82
N TYR A 53 -8.14 -0.03 -0.62
CA TYR A 53 -7.96 -0.64 0.70
C TYR A 53 -6.83 0.00 1.52
N GLY A 54 -6.03 0.89 0.91
CA GLY A 54 -5.08 1.74 1.62
C GLY A 54 -3.86 1.02 2.22
N LEU A 55 -3.58 -0.23 1.84
CA LEU A 55 -2.43 -0.99 2.35
C LEU A 55 -1.09 -0.29 2.03
N TYR A 56 -0.95 0.30 0.84
CA TYR A 56 0.24 1.05 0.44
C TYR A 56 0.58 2.21 1.38
N LYS A 57 -0.44 2.83 1.99
CA LYS A 57 -0.26 3.98 2.91
C LYS A 57 0.31 3.55 4.26
N THR A 58 0.13 2.30 4.66
CA THR A 58 0.65 1.80 5.95
C THR A 58 2.15 1.44 5.87
N ALA A 59 2.64 1.21 4.67
CA ALA A 59 4.01 0.81 4.40
C ALA A 59 4.96 2.02 4.41
N MET A 60 6.13 1.91 5.05
CA MET A 60 7.16 2.94 4.98
C MET A 60 7.88 2.94 3.61
N PRO A 61 8.55 4.03 3.19
CA PRO A 61 9.38 4.01 1.99
C PRO A 61 10.43 2.89 2.04
N GLY A 62 10.55 2.10 0.97
CA GLY A 62 11.43 0.93 0.91
C GLY A 62 10.87 -0.33 1.58
N ALA A 63 9.65 -0.30 2.11
CA ALA A 63 9.03 -1.48 2.70
C ALA A 63 8.84 -2.61 1.69
N VAL A 64 8.91 -3.85 2.19
CA VAL A 64 8.70 -5.06 1.39
C VAL A 64 7.31 -5.63 1.69
N LEU A 65 6.57 -5.99 0.66
CA LEU A 65 5.31 -6.71 0.75
C LEU A 65 5.49 -8.10 0.11
N VAL A 66 5.29 -9.15 0.91
CA VAL A 66 5.24 -10.54 0.42
C VAL A 66 3.79 -10.96 0.32
N THR A 67 3.38 -11.41 -0.85
CA THR A 67 1.97 -11.74 -1.11
C THR A 67 1.86 -13.16 -1.62
N GLU A 68 1.10 -14.00 -0.92
CA GLU A 68 0.80 -15.35 -1.40
C GLU A 68 -0.02 -15.29 -2.70
N ASN A 69 0.41 -16.02 -3.73
CA ASN A 69 -0.32 -16.19 -4.97
C ASN A 69 -1.22 -17.44 -4.92
N ALA A 70 -1.87 -17.79 -6.03
CA ALA A 70 -2.81 -18.92 -6.05
C ALA A 70 -2.21 -20.25 -6.53
N ARG A 71 -0.87 -20.38 -6.63
CA ARG A 71 -0.23 -21.60 -7.16
C ARG A 71 -0.37 -22.82 -6.23
N HIS A 72 -0.64 -22.62 -4.95
CA HIS A 72 -0.96 -23.71 -4.00
C HIS A 72 -2.45 -24.07 -3.97
N VAL A 73 -3.30 -23.36 -4.71
CA VAL A 73 -4.74 -23.62 -4.76
C VAL A 73 -4.99 -24.77 -5.74
N LEU A 74 -5.19 -25.98 -5.20
CA LEU A 74 -5.30 -27.22 -5.98
C LEU A 74 -6.49 -27.24 -6.96
N GLN A 75 -7.48 -26.37 -6.76
CA GLN A 75 -8.65 -26.23 -7.63
C GLN A 75 -8.35 -25.46 -8.92
N LEU A 76 -7.20 -24.78 -9.00
CA LEU A 76 -6.82 -24.01 -10.19
C LEU A 76 -5.87 -24.81 -11.08
N ASN A 77 -6.07 -24.68 -12.38
CA ASN A 77 -5.05 -25.11 -13.34
C ASN A 77 -3.90 -24.08 -13.42
N LYS A 78 -2.84 -24.43 -14.16
CA LYS A 78 -1.63 -23.60 -14.27
C LYS A 78 -1.91 -22.22 -14.88
N ASP A 79 -2.79 -22.16 -15.87
CA ASP A 79 -3.11 -20.91 -16.58
C ASP A 79 -3.94 -19.98 -15.69
N GLN A 80 -4.89 -20.53 -14.93
CA GLN A 80 -5.66 -19.79 -13.92
C GLN A 80 -4.76 -19.23 -12.83
N ALA A 81 -3.81 -20.03 -12.33
CA ALA A 81 -2.84 -19.55 -11.35
C ALA A 81 -1.92 -18.46 -11.94
N ALA A 82 -1.57 -18.54 -13.22
CA ALA A 82 -0.80 -17.50 -13.90
C ALA A 82 -1.61 -16.21 -14.08
N MET A 83 -2.87 -16.30 -14.53
CA MET A 83 -3.77 -15.15 -14.62
C MET A 83 -3.98 -14.47 -13.26
N PHE A 84 -4.05 -15.26 -12.18
CA PHE A 84 -4.11 -14.72 -10.83
C PHE A 84 -2.90 -13.86 -10.51
N VAL A 85 -1.68 -14.34 -10.80
CA VAL A 85 -0.44 -13.57 -10.60
C VAL A 85 -0.42 -12.29 -11.44
N THR A 86 -0.81 -12.37 -12.72
CA THR A 86 -0.92 -11.18 -13.57
C THR A 86 -1.87 -10.16 -12.94
N LYS A 87 -3.01 -10.62 -12.40
CA LYS A 87 -3.96 -9.72 -11.76
C LYS A 87 -3.41 -9.09 -10.47
N MET A 88 -2.63 -9.85 -9.70
CA MET A 88 -1.92 -9.31 -8.54
C MET A 88 -0.97 -8.19 -8.92
N ASP A 89 -0.16 -8.41 -9.97
CA ASP A 89 0.81 -7.43 -10.45
C ASP A 89 0.12 -6.13 -10.89
N GLU A 90 -0.99 -6.22 -11.64
CA GLU A 90 -1.80 -5.06 -12.03
C GLU A 90 -2.29 -4.25 -10.82
N MET A 91 -2.88 -4.92 -9.81
CA MET A 91 -3.39 -4.24 -8.61
C MET A 91 -2.27 -3.59 -7.81
N ALA A 92 -1.15 -4.30 -7.66
CA ALA A 92 0.02 -3.80 -6.94
C ALA A 92 0.60 -2.56 -7.64
N GLU A 93 0.74 -2.59 -8.96
CA GLU A 93 1.23 -1.47 -9.76
C GLU A 93 0.32 -0.24 -9.63
N GLN A 94 -1.00 -0.43 -9.74
CA GLN A 94 -2.00 0.64 -9.57
C GLN A 94 -1.92 1.30 -8.19
N ALA A 95 -1.61 0.53 -7.14
CA ALA A 95 -1.42 1.05 -5.80
C ALA A 95 -0.03 1.69 -5.57
N GLY A 96 0.87 1.66 -6.56
CA GLY A 96 2.20 2.27 -6.50
C GLY A 96 3.31 1.32 -6.03
N TRP A 97 3.02 0.05 -5.82
CA TRP A 97 4.05 -0.94 -5.54
C TRP A 97 4.91 -1.21 -6.79
N ARG A 98 6.12 -1.71 -6.57
CA ARG A 98 7.02 -2.18 -7.63
C ARG A 98 7.39 -3.64 -7.40
N LYS A 99 7.24 -4.46 -8.43
CA LYS A 99 7.62 -5.87 -8.36
C LYS A 99 9.13 -5.98 -8.14
N LYS A 100 9.53 -6.75 -7.13
CA LYS A 100 10.93 -7.08 -6.91
C LYS A 100 11.27 -8.26 -7.80
N THR A 101 12.22 -8.10 -8.72
CA THR A 101 12.79 -9.24 -9.43
C THR A 101 13.50 -10.11 -8.40
N THR A 102 13.02 -11.33 -8.20
CA THR A 102 13.72 -12.36 -7.45
C THR A 102 14.35 -13.32 -8.44
N ASP A 103 15.62 -13.67 -8.22
CA ASP A 103 16.27 -14.75 -8.96
C ASP A 103 15.59 -16.05 -8.55
N ARG A 104 14.68 -16.53 -9.41
CA ARG A 104 13.94 -17.77 -9.16
C ARG A 104 14.77 -18.95 -9.66
N LEU A 105 14.90 -19.97 -8.81
CA LEU A 105 15.51 -21.24 -9.22
C LEU A 105 14.68 -21.87 -10.35
N ALA A 106 15.36 -22.32 -11.40
CA ALA A 106 14.71 -22.99 -12.51
C ALA A 106 13.89 -24.19 -12.03
N GLY A 107 12.63 -24.28 -12.44
CA GLY A 107 11.71 -25.35 -12.04
C GLY A 107 11.00 -25.13 -10.70
N VAL A 108 11.35 -24.09 -9.93
CA VAL A 108 10.65 -23.74 -8.68
C VAL A 108 9.57 -22.71 -8.96
N THR A 109 8.31 -23.08 -8.71
CA THR A 109 7.19 -22.14 -8.73
C THR A 109 6.93 -21.62 -7.32
N GLU A 110 7.38 -20.40 -7.04
CA GLU A 110 7.10 -19.77 -5.75
C GLU A 110 5.61 -19.51 -5.55
N ALA A 111 5.11 -19.79 -4.34
CA ALA A 111 3.74 -19.52 -3.94
C ALA A 111 3.52 -18.05 -3.55
N ASN A 112 4.45 -17.16 -3.90
CA ASN A 112 4.42 -15.76 -3.52
C ASN A 112 4.95 -14.83 -4.62
N GLU A 113 4.44 -13.60 -4.61
CA GLU A 113 5.03 -12.46 -5.30
C GLU A 113 5.57 -11.46 -4.26
N VAL A 114 6.67 -10.79 -4.60
CA VAL A 114 7.32 -9.83 -3.71
C VAL A 114 7.30 -8.46 -4.35
N TYR A 115 6.79 -7.48 -3.61
CA TYR A 115 6.70 -6.10 -4.03
C TYR A 115 7.45 -5.19 -3.06
N VAL A 116 7.87 -4.02 -3.54
CA VAL A 116 8.51 -2.98 -2.74
C VAL A 116 7.79 -1.67 -2.89
N LYS A 117 7.65 -0.93 -1.80
CA LYS A 117 7.30 0.48 -1.85
C LYS A 117 8.56 1.25 -2.26
N PRO A 118 8.55 2.05 -3.35
CA PRO A 118 9.71 2.84 -3.73
C PRO A 118 10.21 3.71 -2.57
N ARG A 119 11.53 3.86 -2.46
CA ARG A 119 12.10 4.91 -1.61
C ARG A 119 11.87 6.23 -2.33
N VAL A 120 11.30 7.22 -1.64
CA VAL A 120 11.23 8.58 -2.18
C VAL A 120 12.69 9.05 -2.31
N ALA A 121 13.08 9.50 -3.50
CA ALA A 121 14.40 10.06 -3.74
C ALA A 121 14.57 11.42 -3.05
#